data_AF-A0A2M8WRU4-F1
#
_entry.id   AF-A0A2M8WRU4-F1
#
_cell.length_a   1.000
_cell.length_b   1.000
_cell.length_c   1.000
_cell.angle_alpha   90.00
_cell.angle_beta   90.00
_cell.angle_gamma   90.00
#
_symmetry.space_group_name_H-M   'P 1'
#
loop_
_entity.id
_entity.type
_entity.pdbx_description
1 polymer ?
#
loop_
_entity_poly.entity_id
_entity_poly.type
_entity_poly.pdbx_seq_one_letter_code
_entity_poly.pdbx_strand_id
1 'polypeptide(L)'
;MKTTTPHGATVRVRRRLLPWRRRVRKTDRFDGLPDLADLFSGADDLIGGVIGAVLLVIAVVLILPVLIFALVVVGEVLLLLLLLPLFLLARVALKKPWIVEVTIGGAVVHSEAVVGWRAAGARARQLVKIVSVGAPLVDAWTVDAPPADVSSAPTPR
;
A
#
# COMPACT_ATOMS: atom_id res chain seq x y z
N MET A 1 -10.60 -10.64 -3.60
CA MET A 1 -11.84 -11.42 -3.46
C MET A 1 -11.47 -12.87 -3.21
N LYS A 2 -12.25 -13.60 -2.40
CA LYS A 2 -12.07 -15.05 -2.17
C LYS A 2 -13.28 -15.78 -2.77
N THR A 3 -13.06 -16.86 -3.49
CA THR A 3 -14.11 -17.75 -4.00
C THR A 3 -13.65 -19.19 -3.89
N THR A 4 -14.59 -20.13 -3.87
CA THR A 4 -14.30 -21.57 -3.87
C THR A 4 -14.57 -22.11 -5.26
N THR A 5 -13.65 -22.93 -5.80
CA THR A 5 -13.88 -23.62 -7.07
C THR A 5 -14.86 -24.78 -6.90
N PRO A 6 -15.46 -25.27 -8.00
CA PRO A 6 -16.27 -26.49 -7.96
C PRO A 6 -15.54 -27.71 -7.38
N HIS A 7 -14.21 -27.74 -7.50
CA HIS A 7 -13.34 -28.78 -6.92
C HIS A 7 -12.96 -28.54 -5.45
N GLY A 8 -13.59 -27.58 -4.76
CA GLY A 8 -13.39 -27.31 -3.34
C GLY A 8 -12.12 -26.50 -2.99
N ALA A 9 -11.33 -26.06 -3.97
CA ALA A 9 -10.14 -25.28 -3.71
C ALA A 9 -10.48 -23.80 -3.42
N THR A 10 -9.80 -23.20 -2.44
CA THR A 10 -9.96 -21.77 -2.16
C THR A 10 -9.11 -20.94 -3.11
N VAL A 11 -9.76 -20.03 -3.81
CA VAL A 11 -9.18 -19.11 -4.78
C VAL A 11 -9.23 -17.69 -4.24
N ARG A 12 -8.15 -16.96 -4.44
CA ARG A 12 -8.01 -15.57 -4.05
C ARG A 12 -7.53 -14.74 -5.24
N VAL A 13 -8.39 -13.85 -5.71
CA VAL A 13 -8.04 -12.85 -6.73
C VAL A 13 -7.67 -11.55 -6.04
N ARG A 14 -6.48 -11.02 -6.32
CA ARG A 14 -6.00 -9.75 -5.76
C ARG A 14 -5.43 -8.87 -6.86
N ARG A 15 -5.66 -7.57 -6.74
CA ARG A 15 -4.94 -6.57 -7.52
C ARG A 15 -3.74 -6.09 -6.73
N ARG A 16 -2.55 -6.10 -7.33
CA ARG A 16 -1.36 -5.52 -6.72
C ARG A 16 -1.27 -4.03 -6.98
N LEU A 17 -1.21 -3.26 -5.90
CA LEU A 17 -0.99 -1.82 -5.94
C LEU A 17 0.47 -1.47 -6.26
N LEU A 18 1.44 -2.27 -5.81
CA LEU A 18 2.86 -2.09 -6.13
C LEU A 18 3.46 -3.42 -6.62
N PRO A 19 4.44 -3.39 -7.54
CA PRO A 19 5.12 -4.61 -7.98
C PRO A 19 5.93 -5.28 -6.85
N TRP A 20 6.29 -4.50 -5.83
CA TRP A 20 7.10 -4.94 -4.70
C TRP A 20 6.28 -5.66 -3.62
N ARG A 21 6.81 -6.77 -3.12
CA ARG A 21 6.21 -7.56 -2.02
C ARG A 21 6.47 -6.85 -0.69
N ARG A 22 5.48 -6.09 -0.20
CA ARG A 22 5.59 -5.43 1.11
C ARG A 22 5.65 -6.49 2.22
N ARG A 23 6.83 -6.68 2.84
CA ARG A 23 6.95 -7.35 4.15
C ARG A 23 6.40 -6.39 5.19
N VAL A 24 5.12 -6.54 5.52
CA VAL A 24 4.51 -5.76 6.61
C VAL A 24 4.92 -6.44 7.91
N ARG A 25 5.90 -5.86 8.60
CA ARG A 25 6.21 -6.21 9.99
C ARG A 25 5.11 -5.58 10.85
N LYS A 26 4.46 -6.37 11.72
CA LYS A 26 3.56 -5.84 12.73
C LYS A 26 4.40 -4.99 13.69
N THR A 27 3.98 -3.76 13.90
CA THR A 27 4.56 -2.87 14.91
C THR A 27 3.70 -3.01 16.16
N ASP A 28 4.33 -3.41 17.26
CA ASP A 28 3.70 -3.41 18.57
C ASP A 28 3.60 -1.97 19.10
N ARG A 29 2.54 -1.76 19.87
CA ARG A 29 2.00 -0.49 20.33
C ARG A 29 2.99 0.27 21.21
N PHE A 30 3.10 1.59 21.00
CA PHE A 30 3.82 2.52 21.87
C PHE A 30 2.96 2.84 23.10
N ASP A 31 3.20 2.15 24.21
CA ASP A 31 2.59 2.45 25.52
C ASP A 31 3.71 2.93 26.47
N GLY A 32 3.83 4.24 26.69
CA GLY A 32 4.84 4.78 27.59
C GLY A 32 5.12 6.27 27.42
N LEU A 33 4.08 7.10 27.35
CA LEU A 33 4.26 8.55 27.44
C LEU A 33 4.29 8.96 28.92
N PRO A 34 5.36 9.58 29.42
CA PRO A 34 5.40 10.11 30.78
C PRO A 34 4.52 11.37 30.91
N ASP A 35 3.85 11.49 32.05
CA ASP A 35 3.00 12.63 32.38
C ASP A 35 3.88 13.86 32.70
N LEU A 36 3.78 14.89 31.85
CA LEU A 36 4.61 16.10 31.93
C LEU A 36 4.12 17.09 33.01
N ALA A 37 3.00 16.79 33.68
CA ALA A 37 2.38 17.67 34.67
C ALA A 37 3.15 17.75 36.00
N ASP A 38 3.90 16.71 36.37
CA ASP A 38 4.63 16.65 37.65
C ASP A 38 5.98 17.41 37.66
N LEU A 39 6.47 17.83 36.49
CA LEU A 39 7.76 18.53 36.35
C LEU A 39 7.70 20.04 36.69
N PHE A 40 6.50 20.61 36.81
CA PHE A 40 6.31 22.07 36.90
C PHE A 40 5.61 22.55 38.19
N SER A 41 5.41 21.70 39.21
CA SER A 41 4.55 22.01 40.37
C SER A 41 5.21 22.72 41.57
N GLY A 42 6.46 23.19 41.50
CA GLY A 42 7.21 23.63 42.70
C GLY A 42 8.17 24.81 42.53
N ALA A 43 7.73 25.97 42.02
CA ALA A 43 8.57 27.16 41.93
C ALA A 43 7.84 28.41 42.43
N ASP A 44 7.83 28.65 43.75
CA ASP A 44 7.17 29.84 44.34
C ASP A 44 8.08 30.66 45.29
N ASP A 45 9.41 30.46 45.25
CA ASP A 45 10.38 31.25 46.02
C ASP A 45 11.45 31.90 45.13
N LEU A 46 12.04 33.04 45.54
CA LEU A 46 13.16 33.73 44.86
C LEU A 46 14.35 32.80 44.54
N ILE A 47 14.61 31.81 45.40
CA ILE A 47 15.63 30.76 45.19
C ILE A 47 15.14 29.72 44.16
N GLY A 48 13.84 29.40 44.18
CA GLY A 48 13.18 28.56 43.18
C GLY A 48 13.18 29.18 41.78
N GLY A 49 13.13 30.51 41.67
CA GLY A 49 13.24 31.21 40.39
C GLY A 49 14.60 31.00 39.69
N VAL A 50 15.70 31.06 40.44
CA VAL A 50 17.06 30.83 39.90
C VAL A 50 17.24 29.35 39.53
N ILE A 51 16.82 28.43 40.40
CA ILE A 51 16.91 26.99 40.13
C ILE A 51 16.03 26.62 38.93
N GLY A 52 14.82 27.16 38.86
CA GLY A 52 13.90 26.97 37.74
C GLY A 52 14.47 27.49 36.43
N ALA A 53 15.12 28.66 36.43
CA ALA A 53 15.77 29.21 35.25
C ALA A 53 16.92 28.31 34.76
N VAL A 54 17.75 27.78 35.66
CA VAL A 54 18.83 26.85 35.31
C VAL A 54 18.28 25.54 34.74
N LEU A 55 17.25 24.97 35.38
CA LEU A 55 16.59 23.75 34.91
C LEU A 55 15.91 23.97 33.56
N LEU A 56 15.29 25.13 33.33
CA LEU A 56 14.71 25.49 32.03
C LEU A 56 15.79 25.55 30.95
N VAL A 57 16.92 26.21 31.21
CA VAL A 57 18.02 26.28 30.24
C VAL A 57 18.54 24.87 29.91
N ILE A 58 18.76 24.03 30.92
CA ILE A 58 19.17 22.64 30.73
C ILE A 58 18.12 21.89 29.91
N ALA A 59 16.84 22.01 30.25
CA ALA A 59 15.74 21.38 29.54
C ALA A 59 15.68 21.83 28.07
N VAL A 60 15.81 23.13 27.79
CA VAL A 60 15.83 23.67 26.43
C VAL A 60 17.04 23.11 25.66
N VAL A 61 18.23 23.12 26.24
CA VAL A 61 19.43 22.59 25.57
C VAL A 61 19.29 21.11 25.23
N LEU A 62 18.63 20.31 26.08
CA LEU A 62 18.43 18.88 25.85
C LEU A 62 17.24 18.58 24.93
N ILE A 63 16.11 19.29 25.07
CA ILE A 63 14.86 19.01 24.37
C ILE A 63 14.83 19.66 22.98
N LEU A 64 15.37 20.86 22.83
CA LEU A 64 15.36 21.59 21.55
C LEU A 64 15.95 20.78 20.38
N PRO A 65 17.14 20.13 20.48
CA PRO A 65 17.65 19.34 19.36
C PRO A 65 16.75 18.14 19.03
N VAL A 66 16.16 17.51 20.05
CA VAL A 66 15.19 16.41 19.87
C VAL A 66 13.94 16.92 19.15
N LEU A 67 13.45 18.10 19.52
CA LEU A 67 12.28 18.72 18.91
C LEU A 67 12.54 19.11 17.45
N ILE A 68 13.71 19.69 17.15
CA ILE A 68 14.13 20.02 15.78
C ILE A 68 14.21 18.74 14.95
N PHE A 69 14.86 17.69 15.48
CA PHE A 69 14.95 16.40 14.79
C PHE A 69 13.57 15.79 14.54
N ALA A 70 12.69 15.79 15.54
CA ALA A 70 11.32 15.30 15.41
C ALA A 70 10.54 16.09 14.34
N LEU A 71 10.70 17.41 14.29
CA LEU A 71 10.07 18.24 13.27
C LEU A 71 10.54 17.91 11.85
N VAL A 72 11.85 17.68 11.66
CA VAL A 72 12.42 17.25 10.37
C VAL A 72 11.83 15.89 9.97
N VAL A 73 11.80 14.92 10.88
CA VAL A 73 11.23 13.59 10.62
C VAL A 73 9.75 13.68 10.24
N VAL A 74 8.96 14.46 10.98
CA VAL A 74 7.54 14.68 10.66
C VAL A 74 7.39 15.34 9.29
N GLY A 75 8.21 16.34 8.98
CA GLY A 75 8.26 16.99 7.68
C GLY A 75 8.56 16.01 6.54
N GLU A 76 9.53 15.12 6.72
CA GLU A 76 9.86 14.08 5.74
C GLU A 76 8.72 13.07 5.56
N VAL A 77 8.09 12.63 6.66
CA VAL A 77 6.93 11.74 6.59
C VAL A 77 5.76 12.40 5.86
N LEU A 78 5.49 13.69 6.12
CA LEU A 78 4.47 14.45 5.41
C LEU A 78 4.82 14.62 3.92
N LEU A 79 6.09 14.88 3.61
CA LEU A 79 6.56 14.96 2.23
C LEU A 79 6.38 13.62 1.49
N LEU A 80 6.75 12.50 2.11
CA LEU A 80 6.53 11.16 1.55
C LEU A 80 5.04 10.85 1.39
N LEU A 81 4.22 11.28 2.35
CA LEU A 81 2.77 11.14 2.30
C LEU A 81 2.17 11.94 1.15
N LEU A 82 2.72 13.13 0.84
CA LEU A 82 2.32 13.96 -0.30
C LEU A 82 2.86 13.40 -1.63
N LEU A 83 4.06 12.83 -1.65
CA LEU A 83 4.63 12.18 -2.82
C LEU A 83 3.84 10.93 -3.24
N LEU A 84 3.24 10.21 -2.29
CA LEU A 84 2.49 8.99 -2.57
C LEU A 84 1.29 9.20 -3.53
N PRO A 85 0.35 10.14 -3.30
CA PRO A 85 -0.73 10.43 -4.23
C PRO A 85 -0.19 11.02 -5.54
N LEU A 86 0.85 11.84 -5.51
CA LEU A 86 1.46 12.40 -6.73
C LEU A 86 2.07 11.30 -7.61
N PHE A 87 2.73 10.32 -7.00
CA PHE A 87 3.23 9.13 -7.67
C PHE A 87 2.10 8.28 -8.26
N LEU A 88 0.99 8.13 -7.54
CA LEU A 88 -0.19 7.42 -8.05
C LEU A 88 -0.78 8.13 -9.27
N LEU A 89 -0.89 9.47 -9.23
CA LEU A 89 -1.35 10.29 -10.36
C LEU A 89 -0.40 10.16 -11.56
N ALA A 90 0.90 10.31 -11.33
CA ALA A 90 1.92 10.12 -12.37
C ALA A 90 1.84 8.72 -12.98
N ARG A 91 1.64 7.68 -12.15
CA ARG A 91 1.49 6.30 -12.63
C ARG A 91 0.26 6.11 -13.52
N VAL A 92 -0.86 6.74 -13.16
CA VAL A 92 -2.08 6.71 -13.96
C VAL A 92 -1.87 7.47 -15.28
N ALA A 93 -1.24 8.64 -15.24
CA ALA A 93 -0.92 9.44 -16.43
C ALA A 93 0.04 8.71 -17.39
N LEU A 94 1.06 8.03 -16.86
CA LEU A 94 2.03 7.24 -17.62
C LEU A 94 1.48 5.88 -18.10
N LYS A 95 0.19 5.59 -17.92
CA LYS A 95 -0.48 4.35 -18.34
C LYS A 95 0.22 3.07 -17.87
N LYS A 96 0.95 3.11 -16.75
CA LYS A 96 1.66 1.92 -16.26
C LYS A 96 0.66 0.83 -15.87
N PRO A 97 0.87 -0.44 -16.29
CA PRO A 97 -0.08 -1.51 -16.02
C PRO A 97 -0.18 -1.85 -14.52
N TRP A 98 -1.36 -2.34 -14.15
CA TRP A 98 -1.70 -2.89 -12.84
C TRP A 98 -1.66 -4.41 -12.92
N ILE A 99 -1.02 -5.07 -11.96
CA ILE A 99 -0.92 -6.53 -11.97
C ILE A 99 -2.14 -7.12 -11.24
N VAL A 100 -2.85 -8.03 -11.89
CA VAL A 100 -3.93 -8.83 -11.32
C VAL A 100 -3.43 -10.26 -11.14
N GLU A 101 -3.45 -10.76 -9.90
CA GLU A 101 -2.96 -12.08 -9.53
C GLU A 101 -4.11 -12.99 -9.08
N VAL A 102 -4.07 -14.25 -9.51
CA VAL A 102 -4.94 -15.32 -9.03
C VAL A 102 -4.09 -16.31 -8.25
N THR A 103 -4.47 -16.52 -6.99
CA THR A 103 -3.82 -17.45 -6.08
C THR A 103 -4.77 -18.60 -5.76
N ILE A 104 -4.33 -19.84 -5.90
CA ILE A 104 -5.09 -21.05 -5.55
C ILE A 104 -4.28 -21.81 -4.50
N GLY A 105 -4.89 -22.15 -3.36
CA GLY A 105 -4.19 -22.91 -2.30
C GLY A 105 -2.94 -22.23 -1.73
N GLY A 106 -2.80 -20.91 -1.91
CA GLY A 106 -1.63 -20.14 -1.47
C GLY A 106 -0.52 -19.95 -2.52
N ALA A 107 -0.58 -20.66 -3.65
CA ALA A 107 0.34 -20.49 -4.78
C ALA A 107 -0.25 -19.54 -5.84
N VAL A 108 0.58 -18.68 -6.43
CA VAL A 108 0.16 -17.82 -7.56
C VAL A 108 0.10 -18.70 -8.80
N VAL A 109 -1.11 -18.86 -9.35
CA VAL A 109 -1.35 -19.70 -10.54
C VAL A 109 -1.44 -18.85 -11.80
N HIS A 110 -1.81 -17.57 -11.68
CA HIS A 110 -1.92 -16.66 -12.82
C HIS A 110 -1.62 -15.21 -12.43
N SER A 111 -0.99 -14.47 -13.36
CA SER A 111 -0.66 -13.05 -13.22
C SER A 111 -0.76 -12.35 -14.58
N GLU A 112 -1.55 -11.28 -14.67
CA GLU A 112 -1.71 -10.48 -15.89
C GLU A 112 -1.56 -8.97 -15.62
N ALA A 113 -1.12 -8.23 -16.64
CA ALA A 113 -0.88 -6.80 -16.57
C ALA A 113 -2.00 -6.03 -17.30
N VAL A 114 -2.80 -5.26 -16.55
CA VAL A 114 -3.96 -4.53 -17.07
C VAL A 114 -3.76 -3.03 -16.92
N VAL A 115 -3.83 -2.28 -18.03
CA VAL A 115 -3.73 -0.82 -18.01
C VAL A 115 -5.06 -0.21 -17.55
N GLY A 116 -4.98 0.70 -16.58
CA GLY A 116 -6.16 1.43 -16.08
C GLY A 116 -6.83 0.76 -14.88
N TRP A 117 -7.22 1.58 -13.91
CA TRP A 117 -7.76 1.12 -12.62
C TRP A 117 -9.13 0.44 -12.76
N ARG A 118 -10.03 1.03 -13.56
CA ARG A 118 -11.38 0.48 -13.81
C ARG A 118 -11.30 -0.84 -14.58
N ALA A 119 -10.45 -0.91 -15.60
CA ALA A 119 -10.23 -2.12 -16.38
C ALA A 119 -9.67 -3.26 -15.51
N ALA A 120 -8.65 -2.99 -14.69
CA ALA A 120 -8.11 -3.98 -13.75
C ALA A 120 -9.18 -4.49 -12.75
N GLY A 121 -10.10 -3.62 -12.32
CA GLY A 121 -11.22 -4.01 -11.46
C GLY A 121 -12.26 -4.87 -12.17
N ALA A 122 -12.59 -4.56 -13.43
CA ALA A 122 -13.49 -5.36 -14.25
C ALA A 122 -12.90 -6.74 -14.54
N ARG A 123 -11.61 -6.79 -14.89
CA ARG A 123 -10.89 -8.03 -15.19
C ARG A 123 -10.77 -8.94 -13.98
N ALA A 124 -10.48 -8.39 -12.80
CA ALA A 124 -10.49 -9.17 -11.56
C ALA A 124 -11.86 -9.83 -11.28
N ARG A 125 -12.98 -9.15 -11.60
CA ARG A 125 -14.33 -9.73 -11.48
C ARG A 125 -14.60 -10.80 -12.53
N GLN A 126 -14.12 -10.61 -13.77
CA GLN A 126 -14.21 -11.62 -14.83
C GLN A 126 -13.46 -12.90 -14.43
N LEU A 127 -12.22 -12.77 -13.94
CA LEU A 127 -11.44 -13.91 -13.45
C LEU A 127 -12.14 -14.66 -12.31
N VAL A 128 -12.77 -13.95 -11.39
CA VAL A 128 -13.59 -14.59 -10.35
C VAL A 128 -14.72 -15.44 -10.97
N LYS A 129 -15.43 -14.90 -11.97
CA LYS A 129 -16.52 -15.61 -12.65
C LYS A 129 -16.00 -16.86 -13.38
N ILE A 130 -14.92 -16.73 -14.14
CA ILE A 130 -14.27 -17.83 -14.87
C ILE A 130 -13.89 -18.96 -13.90
N VAL A 131 -13.21 -18.62 -12.81
CA VAL A 131 -12.74 -19.62 -11.84
C VAL A 131 -13.89 -20.23 -11.04
N SER A 132 -14.97 -19.47 -10.76
CA SER A 132 -16.13 -20.00 -10.05
C SER A 132 -16.90 -21.07 -10.84
N VAL A 133 -16.86 -21.00 -12.17
CA VAL A 133 -17.51 -21.98 -13.07
C VAL A 133 -16.60 -23.20 -13.31
N GLY A 134 -15.35 -23.18 -12.83
CA GLY A 134 -14.39 -24.26 -13.07
C GLY A 134 -13.80 -24.26 -14.47
N ALA A 135 -13.97 -23.18 -15.23
CA ALA A 135 -13.35 -23.04 -16.55
C ALA A 135 -11.82 -22.91 -16.40
N PRO A 136 -11.04 -23.56 -17.28
CA PRO A 136 -9.59 -23.48 -17.23
C PRO A 136 -9.14 -22.03 -17.46
N LEU A 137 -8.25 -21.54 -16.59
CA LEU A 137 -7.66 -20.20 -16.69
C LEU A 137 -6.89 -19.98 -18.00
N VAL A 138 -6.61 -21.05 -18.75
CA VAL A 138 -5.97 -21.04 -20.07
C VAL A 138 -6.91 -20.49 -21.15
N ASP A 139 -8.23 -20.75 -21.06
CA ASP A 139 -9.22 -20.26 -22.03
C ASP A 139 -9.57 -18.77 -21.84
N ALA A 140 -9.25 -18.20 -20.67
CA ALA A 140 -9.42 -16.77 -20.42
C ALA A 140 -8.46 -15.88 -21.23
N TRP A 141 -7.46 -16.49 -21.87
CA TRP A 141 -6.43 -15.82 -22.66
C TRP A 141 -6.85 -15.55 -24.11
N THR A 142 -7.73 -16.37 -24.69
CA THR A 142 -8.18 -16.21 -26.09
C THR A 142 -9.17 -15.05 -26.29
N VAL A 143 -9.81 -14.59 -25.21
CA VAL A 143 -10.82 -13.52 -25.27
C VAL A 143 -10.20 -12.13 -25.48
N ASP A 144 -8.90 -11.94 -25.19
CA ASP A 144 -8.19 -10.66 -25.32
C ASP A 144 -7.12 -10.66 -26.43
N ALA A 145 -7.17 -11.60 -27.38
CA ALA A 145 -6.54 -11.33 -28.68
C ALA A 145 -7.22 -10.08 -29.25
N PRO A 146 -6.49 -9.01 -29.64
CA PRO A 146 -7.06 -7.95 -30.47
C PRO A 146 -7.83 -8.64 -31.60
N PRO A 147 -9.02 -8.16 -32.01
CA PRO A 147 -9.78 -8.82 -33.06
C PRO A 147 -8.83 -9.07 -34.22
N ALA A 148 -8.47 -10.34 -34.41
CA ALA A 148 -7.73 -10.73 -35.58
C ALA A 148 -8.64 -10.31 -36.72
N ASP A 149 -8.11 -9.42 -37.55
CA ASP A 149 -8.65 -9.20 -38.87
C ASP A 149 -9.05 -10.55 -39.45
N VAL A 150 -10.36 -10.72 -39.67
CA VAL A 150 -10.96 -11.93 -40.24
C VAL A 150 -10.73 -11.99 -41.76
N SER A 151 -9.78 -11.20 -42.29
CA SER A 151 -9.38 -11.14 -43.69
C SER A 151 -8.06 -11.87 -43.96
N SER A 152 -7.98 -13.15 -43.61
CA SER A 152 -7.09 -14.08 -44.31
C SER A 152 -7.54 -15.53 -44.12
N ALA A 153 -8.72 -15.85 -44.67
CA ALA A 153 -9.01 -17.24 -45.04
C ALA A 153 -8.19 -17.61 -46.29
N PRO A 154 -7.70 -18.84 -46.41
CA PRO A 154 -6.86 -19.27 -47.53
C PRO A 154 -7.68 -19.33 -48.81
N THR A 155 -7.17 -18.75 -49.90
CA THR A 155 -7.72 -18.96 -51.23
C THR A 155 -7.27 -20.33 -51.73
N PRO A 156 -8.18 -21.28 -52.03
CA PRO A 156 -7.80 -22.51 -52.70
C PRO A 156 -7.68 -22.24 -54.19
N ARG A 157 -6.48 -22.40 -54.76
CA ARG A 157 -6.26 -22.83 -56.14
C ARG A 157 -5.01 -23.66 -56.23
#